data_AF-A0A7W1DFF7-F1
#
_entry.id   AF-A0A7W1DFF7-F1
#
_cell.length_a   1.000
_cell.length_b   1.000
_cell.length_c   1.000
_cell.angle_alpha   90.00
_cell.angle_beta   90.00
_cell.angle_gamma   90.00
#
_symmetry.space_group_name_H-M   'P 1'
#
loop_
_entity.id
_entity.type
_entity.pdbx_description
1 polymer ?
#
loop_
_entity_poly.entity_id
_entity_poly.type
_entity_poly.pdbx_seq_one_letter_code
_entity_poly.pdbx_strand_id
1 'polypeptide(L)'
;MRPNTIFLVFLSFLLTANSFAQKQTENPAPACNPNFARLLVEQQVDDGKSIEDTEKRIKILLRSADFLWKFDEETARKYFSEAYSVAEKRYSEKGLEEKKLGESKAGFAKIILPDYRTEVIRAIAKKDGDWAKRLGEKLLKDYEAELESRKDGYNKTRELGDLLGIAQATAKDNPQLSLYFFRQVMRYQLDSHWLWSLYATAKENQMLADQVYLEALNTYAGETPRRLLFLAAYPFGSDRIFGVDKYQFGVSVPTGFVPNPKLQVQFINTFFSRIEKFTNNPEDLNKPADEYRLPEITYIVSALQDFEPIILQKFPNLFERFSSVRAKATAQMSAEARKNLEDTKKMYEKFGLSFEERLKKLEEADSEGKLTDYLIISLVLSLKTEEAFAKAATWLDKIKDESVRESTENYFYFRRSELATKESRFDEAKKYADKVDDIEHKAILYFGIAETKLKTASQAEANDILLEVAKLAHKADDSVEKAQVLLGLAFIYEKFNHYNALNELGEAIRTIN
;
A
#
# COMPACT_ATOMS: atom_id res chain seq x y z
N MET A 1 -55.75 60.24 -54.43
CA MET A 1 -55.28 61.60 -54.77
C MET A 1 -53.78 61.66 -54.52
N ARG A 2 -52.97 61.89 -55.57
CA ARG A 2 -51.62 62.48 -55.46
C ARG A 2 -51.77 64.01 -55.22
N PRO A 3 -50.70 64.79 -55.01
CA PRO A 3 -49.46 64.60 -54.25
C PRO A 3 -49.22 65.79 -53.28
N ASN A 4 -48.15 65.78 -52.48
CA ASN A 4 -47.39 67.02 -52.31
C ASN A 4 -45.93 66.76 -51.96
N THR A 5 -45.11 67.53 -52.66
CA THR A 5 -43.67 67.41 -52.85
C THR A 5 -43.05 68.62 -52.15
N ILE A 6 -42.11 68.45 -51.22
CA ILE A 6 -41.20 69.53 -50.81
C ILE A 6 -39.76 69.00 -50.63
N PHE A 7 -38.93 69.45 -51.57
CA PHE A 7 -37.51 69.83 -51.54
C PHE A 7 -36.38 68.87 -51.11
N LEU A 8 -35.53 68.63 -52.13
CA LEU A 8 -34.13 68.23 -52.12
C LEU A 8 -33.24 69.06 -51.18
N VAL A 9 -32.31 68.38 -50.48
CA VAL A 9 -30.88 68.74 -50.49
C VAL A 9 -30.04 67.45 -50.55
N PHE A 10 -29.11 67.45 -51.50
CA PHE A 10 -28.04 66.48 -51.75
C PHE A 10 -27.14 66.24 -50.53
N LEU A 11 -26.80 64.97 -50.25
CA LEU A 11 -25.41 64.60 -49.99
C LEU A 11 -25.18 63.12 -50.30
N SER A 12 -24.36 62.87 -51.31
CA SER A 12 -23.86 61.56 -51.71
C SER A 12 -22.78 61.10 -50.73
N PHE A 13 -22.91 59.89 -50.18
CA PHE A 13 -21.76 59.09 -49.77
C PHE A 13 -22.00 57.64 -50.17
N LEU A 14 -21.33 57.24 -51.25
CA LEU A 14 -21.05 55.86 -51.60
C LEU A 14 -20.02 55.33 -50.60
N LEU A 15 -20.37 54.31 -49.81
CA LEU A 15 -19.40 53.43 -49.19
C LEU A 15 -19.66 52.01 -49.67
N THR A 16 -18.85 51.63 -50.64
CA THR A 16 -18.59 50.25 -51.06
C THR A 16 -18.04 49.48 -49.86
N ALA A 17 -18.83 48.56 -49.31
CA ALA A 17 -18.33 47.58 -48.36
C ALA A 17 -17.42 46.60 -49.11
N ASN A 18 -16.11 46.81 -49.00
CA ASN A 18 -15.12 45.83 -49.39
C ASN A 18 -15.27 44.58 -48.52
N SER A 19 -15.51 43.45 -49.17
CA SER A 19 -15.38 42.11 -48.61
C SER A 19 -13.95 41.93 -48.08
N PHE A 20 -13.75 42.07 -46.77
CA PHE A 20 -12.57 41.54 -46.14
C PHE A 20 -12.74 40.03 -46.02
N ALA A 21 -12.10 39.30 -46.93
CA ALA A 21 -11.70 37.93 -46.69
C ALA A 21 -10.83 37.91 -45.43
N GLN A 22 -11.44 37.62 -44.28
CA GLN A 22 -10.73 37.37 -43.05
C GLN A 22 -9.98 36.06 -43.26
N LYS A 23 -8.72 36.15 -43.66
CA LYS A 23 -7.76 35.06 -43.60
C LYS A 23 -7.87 34.52 -42.18
N GLN A 24 -8.48 33.35 -42.01
CA GLN A 24 -8.39 32.59 -40.77
C GLN A 24 -6.89 32.38 -40.56
N THR A 25 -6.27 33.24 -39.76
CA THR A 25 -5.15 32.84 -38.95
C THR A 25 -5.67 31.66 -38.16
N GLU A 26 -5.26 30.46 -38.56
CA GLU A 26 -5.09 29.35 -37.64
C GLU A 26 -4.24 29.88 -36.48
N ASN A 27 -4.88 30.50 -35.49
CA ASN A 27 -4.33 30.51 -34.16
C ASN A 27 -4.42 29.04 -33.76
N PRO A 28 -3.31 28.30 -33.66
CA PRO A 28 -3.37 27.06 -32.92
C PRO A 28 -3.98 27.43 -31.57
N ALA A 29 -4.94 26.65 -31.08
CA ALA A 29 -5.38 26.74 -29.70
C ALA A 29 -4.13 26.91 -28.80
N PRO A 30 -4.17 27.67 -27.69
CA PRO A 30 -3.01 27.82 -26.79
C PRO A 30 -2.72 26.49 -26.10
N ALA A 31 -2.25 25.53 -26.88
CA ALA A 31 -2.00 24.15 -26.52
C ALA A 31 -0.52 24.09 -26.18
N CYS A 32 -0.24 24.03 -24.89
CA CYS A 32 1.08 23.80 -24.29
C CYS A 32 2.13 24.91 -24.51
N ASN A 33 2.07 25.99 -23.73
CA ASN A 33 3.19 26.93 -23.56
C ASN A 33 3.98 26.58 -22.27
N PRO A 34 5.23 26.09 -22.37
CA PRO A 34 6.05 25.71 -21.21
C PRO A 34 6.31 26.86 -20.22
N ASN A 35 6.45 28.10 -20.72
CA ASN A 35 6.68 29.26 -19.86
C ASN A 35 5.42 29.61 -19.05
N PHE A 36 4.24 29.45 -19.65
CA PHE A 36 2.98 29.65 -18.96
C PHE A 36 2.73 28.55 -17.92
N ALA A 37 3.03 27.28 -18.25
CA ALA A 37 2.95 26.18 -17.29
C ALA A 37 3.89 26.38 -16.09
N ARG A 38 5.12 26.85 -16.34
CA ARG A 38 6.07 27.23 -15.27
C ARG A 38 5.50 28.34 -14.38
N LEU A 39 4.98 29.41 -14.97
CA LEU A 39 4.38 30.51 -14.21
C LEU A 39 3.22 30.04 -13.31
N LEU A 40 2.35 29.16 -13.82
CA LEU A 40 1.25 28.60 -13.04
C LEU A 40 1.73 27.75 -11.86
N VAL A 41 2.82 26.98 -12.04
CA VAL A 41 3.41 26.19 -10.95
C VAL A 41 4.06 27.10 -9.90
N GLU A 42 4.78 28.14 -10.34
CA GLU A 42 5.36 29.13 -9.42
C GLU A 42 4.27 29.84 -8.60
N GLN A 43 3.17 30.25 -9.26
CA GLN A 43 2.02 30.84 -8.59
C GLN A 43 1.37 29.86 -7.59
N GLN A 44 1.21 28.59 -7.96
CA GLN A 44 0.66 27.58 -7.06
C GLN A 44 1.53 27.37 -5.81
N VAL A 45 2.86 27.45 -5.93
CA VAL A 45 3.76 27.39 -4.78
C VAL A 45 3.61 28.62 -3.90
N ASP A 46 3.49 29.81 -4.49
CA ASP A 46 3.28 31.06 -3.75
C ASP A 46 1.95 31.06 -2.99
N ASP A 47 0.85 30.65 -3.64
CA ASP A 47 -0.45 30.48 -3.00
C ASP A 47 -0.41 29.39 -1.91
N GLY A 48 0.39 28.33 -2.13
CA GLY A 48 0.60 27.25 -1.17
C GLY A 48 1.23 27.70 0.15
N LYS A 49 1.89 28.87 0.20
CA LYS A 49 2.51 29.39 1.43
C LYS A 49 1.49 29.76 2.50
N SER A 50 0.25 30.11 2.12
CA SER A 50 -0.82 30.40 3.07
C SER A 50 -1.48 29.15 3.68
N ILE A 51 -1.10 27.95 3.23
CA ILE A 51 -1.64 26.70 3.78
C ILE A 51 -0.96 26.40 5.13
N GLU A 52 -1.74 26.38 6.20
CA GLU A 52 -1.27 26.05 7.56
C GLU A 52 -0.84 24.59 7.69
N ASP A 53 -1.52 23.69 6.98
CA ASP A 53 -1.21 22.27 6.96
C ASP A 53 0.15 22.01 6.28
N THR A 54 1.13 21.68 7.12
CA THR A 54 2.50 21.43 6.69
C THR A 54 2.64 20.25 5.73
N GLU A 55 1.84 19.19 5.89
CA GLU A 55 1.88 18.02 5.01
C GLU A 55 1.48 18.42 3.60
N LYS A 56 0.37 19.15 3.47
CA LYS A 56 -0.11 19.65 2.18
C LYS A 56 0.92 20.55 1.52
N ARG A 57 1.54 21.46 2.29
CA ARG A 57 2.58 22.36 1.77
C ARG A 57 3.80 21.60 1.26
N ILE A 58 4.28 20.60 1.98
CA ILE A 58 5.39 19.72 1.52
C ILE A 58 5.01 19.03 0.22
N LYS A 59 3.80 18.44 0.12
CA LYS A 59 3.35 17.76 -1.11
C LYS A 59 3.27 18.70 -2.32
N ILE A 60 2.82 19.94 -2.13
CA ILE A 60 2.80 20.96 -3.20
C ILE A 60 4.22 21.26 -3.68
N LEU A 61 5.14 21.52 -2.75
CA LEU A 61 6.55 21.79 -3.08
C LEU A 61 7.20 20.61 -3.82
N LEU A 62 6.98 19.38 -3.35
CA LEU A 62 7.54 18.18 -3.98
C LEU A 62 7.02 17.96 -5.40
N ARG A 63 5.71 18.11 -5.63
CA ARG A 63 5.11 17.97 -6.97
C ARG A 63 5.58 19.07 -7.92
N SER A 64 5.66 20.30 -7.42
CA SER A 64 6.13 21.46 -8.19
C SER A 64 7.59 21.28 -8.58
N ALA A 65 8.44 20.84 -7.65
CA ALA A 65 9.84 20.55 -7.90
C ALA A 65 10.03 19.40 -8.90
N ASP A 66 9.28 18.31 -8.76
CA ASP A 66 9.35 17.17 -9.69
C ASP A 66 8.96 17.58 -11.12
N PHE A 67 7.90 18.39 -11.27
CA PHE A 67 7.49 18.95 -12.55
C PHE A 67 8.57 19.86 -13.14
N LEU A 68 9.07 20.82 -12.37
CA LEU A 68 10.04 21.81 -12.83
C LEU A 68 11.42 21.22 -13.10
N TRP A 69 11.77 20.05 -12.58
CA TRP A 69 13.11 19.48 -12.72
C TRP A 69 13.66 19.47 -14.16
N LYS A 70 12.80 19.24 -15.16
CA LYS A 70 13.19 19.22 -16.58
C LYS A 70 13.18 20.60 -17.27
N PHE A 71 12.53 21.60 -16.67
CA PHE A 71 12.28 22.90 -17.28
C PHE A 71 13.06 24.04 -16.61
N ASP A 72 13.25 23.95 -15.30
CA ASP A 72 14.02 24.87 -14.46
C ASP A 72 14.55 24.10 -13.24
N GLU A 73 15.72 23.47 -13.41
CA GLU A 73 16.36 22.68 -12.35
C GLU A 73 16.71 23.53 -11.12
N GLU A 74 17.08 24.80 -11.32
CA GLU A 74 17.46 25.70 -10.22
C GLU A 74 16.24 25.96 -9.32
N THR A 75 15.10 26.30 -9.91
CA THR A 75 13.85 26.50 -9.17
C THR A 75 13.37 25.18 -8.54
N ALA A 76 13.49 24.05 -9.24
CA ALA A 76 13.16 22.74 -8.66
C ALA A 76 14.01 22.41 -7.43
N ARG A 77 15.33 22.65 -7.48
CA ARG A 77 16.24 22.48 -6.34
C ARG A 77 15.87 23.40 -5.17
N LYS A 78 15.45 24.64 -5.45
CA LYS A 78 14.95 25.56 -4.44
C LYS A 78 13.70 25.00 -3.74
N TYR A 79 12.73 24.51 -4.49
CA TYR A 79 11.49 23.93 -3.93
C TYR A 79 11.73 22.64 -3.16
N PHE A 80 12.62 21.76 -3.62
CA PHE A 80 13.04 20.60 -2.84
C PHE A 80 13.73 20.99 -1.52
N SER A 81 14.59 22.01 -1.55
CA SER A 81 15.26 22.53 -0.35
C SER A 81 14.27 23.17 0.63
N GLU A 82 13.30 23.92 0.12
CA GLU A 82 12.22 24.50 0.92
C GLU A 82 11.35 23.41 1.54
N ALA A 83 10.98 22.38 0.78
CA ALA A 83 10.22 21.24 1.29
C ALA A 83 10.96 20.53 2.44
N TYR A 84 12.28 20.34 2.28
CA TYR A 84 13.12 19.74 3.31
C TYR A 84 13.19 20.61 4.56
N SER A 85 13.39 21.93 4.41
CA SER A 85 13.42 22.88 5.53
C SER A 85 12.08 22.91 6.29
N VAL A 86 10.96 22.86 5.57
CA VAL A 86 9.63 22.76 6.16
C VAL A 86 9.45 21.45 6.92
N ALA A 87 9.92 20.33 6.38
CA ALA A 87 9.88 19.03 7.05
C ALA A 87 10.76 19.01 8.31
N GLU A 88 11.97 19.57 8.26
CA GLU A 88 12.86 19.70 9.43
C GLU A 88 12.23 20.55 10.53
N LYS A 89 11.64 21.69 10.17
CA LYS A 89 10.94 22.54 11.14
C LYS A 89 9.82 21.77 11.83
N ARG A 90 8.98 21.07 11.05
CA ARG A 90 7.90 20.24 11.61
C ARG A 90 8.43 19.17 12.56
N TYR A 91 9.50 18.47 12.17
CA TYR A 91 10.13 17.47 13.01
C TYR A 91 10.66 18.08 14.32
N SER A 92 11.29 19.25 14.26
CA SER A 92 11.77 19.92 15.48
C SER A 92 10.63 20.35 16.42
N GLU A 93 9.45 20.65 15.88
CA GLU A 93 8.28 21.06 16.66
C GLU A 93 7.48 19.88 17.22
N LYS A 94 7.36 18.78 16.45
CA LYS A 94 6.42 17.69 16.74
C LYS A 94 7.09 16.33 16.97
N GLY A 95 8.36 16.18 16.59
CA GLY A 95 9.10 14.93 16.62
C GLY A 95 8.44 13.83 15.77
N LEU A 96 8.56 12.60 16.24
CA LEU A 96 7.96 11.42 15.64
C LEU A 96 6.46 11.36 15.93
N GLU A 97 5.65 11.69 14.92
CA GLU A 97 4.20 11.81 15.08
C GLU A 97 3.47 10.45 15.00
N GLU A 98 2.35 10.37 15.72
CA GLU A 98 1.37 9.27 15.69
C GLU A 98 -0.05 9.85 15.75
N LYS A 99 -1.00 9.23 15.05
CA LYS A 99 -2.43 9.57 15.08
C LYS A 99 -3.21 8.39 15.67
N LYS A 100 -4.00 8.63 16.71
CA LYS A 100 -4.90 7.60 17.27
C LYS A 100 -6.12 7.42 16.36
N LEU A 101 -6.49 6.18 16.06
CA LEU A 101 -7.72 5.87 15.36
C LEU A 101 -8.87 5.70 16.38
N GLY A 102 -9.77 6.68 16.46
CA GLY A 102 -10.99 6.64 17.27
C GLY A 102 -10.83 7.05 18.75
N GLU A 103 -11.94 7.52 19.34
CA GLU A 103 -12.05 7.87 20.77
C GLU A 103 -12.47 6.71 21.68
N SER A 104 -12.61 5.49 21.13
CA SER A 104 -13.11 4.36 21.93
C SER A 104 -12.06 3.88 22.93
N LYS A 105 -12.53 3.50 24.13
CA LYS A 105 -11.71 2.98 25.25
C LYS A 105 -10.98 1.67 24.94
N ALA A 106 -11.17 1.08 23.75
CA ALA A 106 -10.45 -0.10 23.27
C ALA A 106 -9.28 0.33 22.36
N GLY A 107 -8.26 0.95 22.96
CA GLY A 107 -7.14 1.57 22.25
C GLY A 107 -6.20 0.59 21.56
N PHE A 108 -6.51 0.18 20.32
CA PHE A 108 -5.67 -0.78 19.60
C PHE A 108 -5.08 -0.31 18.25
N ALA A 109 -5.39 0.89 17.74
CA ALA A 109 -4.80 1.35 16.48
C ALA A 109 -4.20 2.77 16.59
N LYS A 110 -2.87 2.84 16.59
CA LYS A 110 -2.11 4.06 16.32
C LYS A 110 -1.64 4.02 14.86
N ILE A 111 -1.96 5.05 14.08
CA ILE A 111 -1.32 5.30 12.80
C ILE A 111 0.00 6.00 13.07
N ILE A 112 1.09 5.36 12.72
CA ILE A 112 2.41 6.00 12.68
C ILE A 112 2.44 6.87 11.42
N LEU A 113 2.64 8.18 11.58
CA LEU A 113 2.79 9.08 10.42
C LEU A 113 4.21 8.95 9.82
N PRO A 114 4.43 9.17 8.53
CA PRO A 114 5.78 9.19 7.99
C PRO A 114 6.59 10.36 8.56
N ASP A 115 7.91 10.21 8.69
CA ASP A 115 8.77 11.38 8.82
C ASP A 115 8.88 12.06 7.45
N TYR A 116 8.34 13.26 7.33
CA TYR A 116 8.29 13.99 6.06
C TYR A 116 9.67 14.33 5.48
N ARG A 117 10.73 14.36 6.30
CA ARG A 117 12.11 14.51 5.80
C ARG A 117 12.45 13.35 4.85
N THR A 118 11.94 12.16 5.12
CA THR A 118 12.23 10.94 4.36
C THR A 118 11.41 10.87 3.08
N GLU A 119 10.21 11.46 3.07
CA GLU A 119 9.45 11.70 1.83
C GLU A 119 10.21 12.64 0.89
N VAL A 120 10.75 13.74 1.41
CA VAL A 120 11.52 14.70 0.62
C VAL A 120 12.80 14.06 0.09
N ILE A 121 13.55 13.33 0.93
CA ILE A 121 14.76 12.61 0.51
C ILE A 121 14.43 11.60 -0.59
N ARG A 122 13.32 10.84 -0.48
CA ARG A 122 12.89 9.91 -1.53
C ARG A 122 12.60 10.61 -2.86
N ALA A 123 11.98 11.79 -2.83
CA ALA A 123 11.71 12.56 -4.03
C ALA A 123 13.02 13.07 -4.67
N ILE A 124 13.93 13.60 -3.87
CA ILE A 124 15.26 14.05 -4.32
C ILE A 124 16.08 12.89 -4.89
N ALA A 125 16.00 11.69 -4.28
CA ALA A 125 16.82 10.54 -4.67
C ALA A 125 16.57 10.07 -6.12
N LYS A 126 15.38 10.35 -6.67
CA LYS A 126 15.06 10.09 -8.09
C LYS A 126 15.75 11.05 -9.06
N LYS A 127 16.31 12.14 -8.56
CA LYS A 127 16.83 13.27 -9.33
C LYS A 127 18.33 13.47 -9.11
N ASP A 128 18.75 13.43 -7.85
CA ASP A 128 20.13 13.68 -7.41
C ASP A 128 20.47 12.76 -6.24
N GLY A 129 21.12 11.65 -6.55
CA GLY A 129 21.44 10.61 -5.57
C GLY A 129 22.46 11.05 -4.52
N ASP A 130 23.45 11.86 -4.90
CA ASP A 130 24.45 12.36 -3.97
C ASP A 130 23.85 13.35 -2.98
N TRP A 131 22.91 14.18 -3.45
CA TRP A 131 22.16 15.06 -2.56
C TRP A 131 21.29 14.27 -1.58
N ALA A 132 20.52 13.29 -2.07
CA ALA A 132 19.72 12.43 -1.21
C ALA A 132 20.57 11.67 -0.19
N LYS A 133 21.76 11.20 -0.58
CA LYS A 133 22.71 10.55 0.33
C LYS A 133 23.14 11.48 1.47
N ARG A 134 23.54 12.73 1.16
CA ARG A 134 23.94 13.71 2.18
C ARG A 134 22.81 14.02 3.16
N LEU A 135 21.58 14.15 2.66
CA LEU A 135 20.41 14.38 3.51
C LEU A 135 20.06 13.14 4.36
N GLY A 136 20.17 11.94 3.79
CA GLY A 136 20.00 10.69 4.55
C GLY A 136 21.05 10.50 5.65
N GLU A 137 22.31 10.90 5.39
CA GLU A 137 23.37 10.91 6.40
C GLU A 137 23.09 11.93 7.52
N LYS A 138 22.53 13.10 7.18
CA LYS A 138 22.07 14.08 8.17
C LYS A 138 20.94 13.51 9.03
N LEU A 139 19.91 12.95 8.38
CA LEU A 139 18.78 12.32 9.04
C LEU A 139 19.21 11.23 10.03
N LEU A 140 20.17 10.38 9.63
CA LEU A 140 20.70 9.33 10.49
C LEU A 140 21.37 9.89 11.75
N LYS A 141 22.17 10.96 11.60
CA LYS A 141 22.80 11.63 12.76
C LYS A 141 21.76 12.22 13.72
N ASP A 142 20.70 12.83 13.18
CA ASP A 142 19.59 13.35 14.00
C ASP A 142 18.93 12.20 14.78
N TYR A 143 18.70 11.07 14.12
CA TYR A 143 18.14 9.88 14.75
C TYR A 143 19.02 9.31 15.86
N GLU A 144 20.33 9.19 15.62
CA GLU A 144 21.31 8.72 16.61
C GLU A 144 21.38 9.66 17.82
N ALA A 145 21.39 10.98 17.59
CA ALA A 145 21.45 11.98 18.67
C ALA A 145 20.23 11.91 19.60
N GLU A 146 19.08 11.49 19.08
CA GLU A 146 17.81 11.45 19.83
C GLU A 146 17.48 10.07 20.41
N LEU A 147 18.32 9.05 20.19
CA LEU A 147 18.02 7.65 20.51
C LEU A 147 17.69 7.42 21.99
N GLU A 148 18.44 8.08 22.89
CA GLU A 148 18.22 7.98 24.35
C GLU A 148 16.90 8.63 24.81
N SER A 149 16.37 9.58 24.04
CA SER A 149 15.12 10.28 24.36
C SER A 149 13.87 9.47 24.00
N ARG A 150 14.01 8.40 23.20
CA ARG A 150 12.89 7.59 22.70
C ARG A 150 12.40 6.59 23.73
N LYS A 151 11.28 6.91 24.37
CA LYS A 151 10.66 6.05 25.40
C LYS A 151 9.80 4.91 24.84
N ASP A 152 9.23 5.09 23.64
CA ASP A 152 8.39 4.08 22.98
C ASP A 152 9.23 3.08 22.17
N GLY A 153 9.02 1.79 22.40
CA GLY A 153 9.66 0.70 21.65
C GLY A 153 9.43 0.79 20.14
N TYR A 154 8.26 1.27 19.69
CA TYR A 154 7.97 1.45 18.26
C TYR A 154 8.81 2.56 17.61
N ASN A 155 9.21 3.57 18.39
CA ASN A 155 10.03 4.67 17.89
C ASN A 155 11.53 4.35 17.94
N LYS A 156 11.97 3.30 18.65
CA LYS A 156 13.40 2.96 18.79
C LYS A 156 14.07 2.54 17.48
N THR A 157 13.30 2.05 16.52
CA THR A 157 13.81 1.56 15.22
C THR A 157 13.07 2.16 14.03
N ARG A 158 12.44 3.33 14.22
CA ARG A 158 11.62 3.99 13.19
C ARG A 158 12.43 4.33 11.94
N GLU A 159 13.69 4.67 12.14
CA GLU A 159 14.63 4.95 11.06
C GLU A 159 14.81 3.77 10.10
N LEU A 160 14.60 2.52 10.54
CA LEU A 160 14.71 1.37 9.64
C LEU A 160 13.70 1.43 8.51
N GLY A 161 12.43 1.71 8.84
CA GLY A 161 11.37 1.82 7.84
C GLY A 161 11.64 2.95 6.84
N ASP A 162 12.16 4.07 7.33
CA ASP A 162 12.50 5.22 6.50
C ASP A 162 13.66 4.95 5.54
N LEU A 163 14.76 4.39 6.06
CA LEU A 163 15.93 4.04 5.24
C LEU A 163 15.60 2.96 4.21
N LEU A 164 14.84 1.93 4.61
CA LEU A 164 14.35 0.90 3.70
C LEU A 164 13.45 1.49 2.62
N GLY A 165 12.60 2.46 2.97
CA GLY A 165 11.78 3.19 2.01
C GLY A 165 12.61 3.95 0.97
N ILE A 166 13.70 4.61 1.39
CA ILE A 166 14.64 5.27 0.46
C ILE A 166 15.38 4.25 -0.41
N ALA A 167 15.85 3.16 0.20
CA ALA A 167 16.55 2.09 -0.50
C ALA A 167 15.68 1.47 -1.59
N GLN A 168 14.42 1.15 -1.28
CA GLN A 168 13.47 0.60 -2.24
C GLN A 168 13.14 1.59 -3.37
N ALA A 169 12.91 2.87 -3.04
CA ALA A 169 12.58 3.89 -4.04
C ALA A 169 13.70 4.16 -5.05
N THR A 170 14.94 3.81 -4.70
CA THR A 170 16.14 4.02 -5.54
C THR A 170 16.63 2.74 -6.21
N ALA A 171 16.02 1.59 -5.95
CA ALA A 171 16.48 0.27 -6.43
C ALA A 171 16.60 0.17 -7.96
N LYS A 172 15.70 0.82 -8.68
CA LYS A 172 15.66 0.84 -10.14
C LYS A 172 16.66 1.83 -10.73
N ASP A 173 16.56 3.09 -10.31
CA ASP A 173 17.24 4.21 -10.99
C ASP A 173 18.63 4.51 -10.41
N ASN A 174 18.90 4.11 -9.17
CA ASN A 174 20.21 4.27 -8.52
C ASN A 174 20.53 3.10 -7.58
N PRO A 175 20.90 1.91 -8.12
CA PRO A 175 21.20 0.72 -7.33
C PRO A 175 22.30 0.90 -6.29
N GLN A 176 23.27 1.78 -6.56
CA GLN A 176 24.38 2.04 -5.62
C GLN A 176 23.92 2.82 -4.39
N LEU A 177 23.05 3.81 -4.57
CA LEU A 177 22.42 4.53 -3.45
C LEU A 177 21.50 3.60 -2.66
N SER A 178 20.73 2.77 -3.36
CA SER A 178 19.88 1.76 -2.73
C SER A 178 20.70 0.82 -1.83
N LEU A 179 21.79 0.27 -2.37
CA LEU A 179 22.72 -0.59 -1.63
C LEU A 179 23.36 0.12 -0.43
N TYR A 180 23.71 1.40 -0.56
CA TYR A 180 24.23 2.20 0.54
C TYR A 180 23.25 2.24 1.72
N PHE A 181 21.96 2.51 1.46
CA PHE A 181 20.95 2.57 2.51
C PHE A 181 20.64 1.20 3.11
N PHE A 182 20.61 0.13 2.31
CA PHE A 182 20.51 -1.23 2.84
C PHE A 182 21.65 -1.54 3.82
N ARG A 183 22.89 -1.15 3.51
CA ARG A 183 24.03 -1.33 4.42
C ARG A 183 23.92 -0.53 5.71
N GLN A 184 23.23 0.62 5.70
CA GLN A 184 22.93 1.34 6.94
C GLN A 184 21.93 0.56 7.81
N VAL A 185 20.89 0.00 7.19
CA VAL A 185 19.91 -0.86 7.89
C VAL A 185 20.56 -2.13 8.43
N MET A 186 21.55 -2.69 7.73
CA MET A 186 22.28 -3.90 8.18
C MET A 186 23.03 -3.74 9.51
N ARG A 187 23.20 -2.51 10.01
CA ARG A 187 23.81 -2.24 11.33
C ARG A 187 22.89 -2.59 12.50
N TYR A 188 21.60 -2.76 12.23
CA TYR A 188 20.57 -3.10 13.21
C TYR A 188 20.35 -4.61 13.24
N GLN A 189 19.72 -5.09 14.30
CA GLN A 189 19.37 -6.51 14.44
C GLN A 189 18.43 -6.95 13.31
N LEU A 190 18.56 -8.22 12.89
CA LEU A 190 17.70 -8.79 11.86
C LEU A 190 16.25 -8.89 12.37
N ASP A 191 15.32 -8.28 11.61
CA ASP A 191 13.90 -8.28 11.90
C ASP A 191 13.03 -8.62 10.67
N SER A 192 11.71 -8.56 10.84
CA SER A 192 10.76 -8.92 9.79
C SER A 192 10.77 -7.97 8.59
N HIS A 193 11.26 -6.74 8.71
CA HIS A 193 11.23 -5.76 7.61
C HIS A 193 12.01 -6.22 6.38
N TRP A 194 13.01 -7.08 6.59
CA TRP A 194 13.80 -7.69 5.54
C TRP A 194 12.96 -8.55 4.59
N LEU A 195 11.92 -9.24 5.08
CA LEU A 195 11.02 -10.04 4.25
C LEU A 195 10.39 -9.20 3.14
N TRP A 196 9.71 -8.11 3.53
CA TRP A 196 9.03 -7.24 2.57
C TRP A 196 10.01 -6.44 1.73
N SER A 197 11.13 -6.00 2.33
CA SER A 197 12.10 -5.17 1.64
C SER A 197 12.80 -5.89 0.49
N LEU A 198 13.19 -7.15 0.69
CA LEU A 198 13.84 -7.93 -0.36
C LEU A 198 12.91 -8.14 -1.56
N TYR A 199 11.63 -8.47 -1.33
CA TYR A 199 10.67 -8.62 -2.43
C TYR A 199 10.27 -7.29 -3.07
N ALA A 200 10.13 -6.22 -2.30
CA ALA A 200 9.88 -4.88 -2.82
C ALA A 200 11.02 -4.42 -3.73
N THR A 201 12.27 -4.66 -3.33
CA THR A 201 13.44 -4.40 -4.18
C THR A 201 13.47 -5.32 -5.39
N ALA A 202 13.17 -6.61 -5.24
CA ALA A 202 13.19 -7.55 -6.36
C ALA A 202 12.15 -7.26 -7.44
N LYS A 203 11.02 -6.65 -7.06
CA LYS A 203 10.02 -6.15 -8.02
C LYS A 203 10.61 -5.13 -8.99
N GLU A 204 11.51 -4.28 -8.52
CA GLU A 204 12.14 -3.23 -9.32
C GLU A 204 13.48 -3.68 -9.93
N ASN A 205 14.27 -4.45 -9.19
CA ASN A 205 15.60 -4.92 -9.56
C ASN A 205 15.99 -6.19 -8.78
N GLN A 206 15.67 -7.37 -9.32
CA GLN A 206 15.99 -8.65 -8.66
C GLN A 206 17.50 -8.89 -8.49
N MET A 207 18.34 -8.44 -9.43
CA MET A 207 19.79 -8.63 -9.31
C MET A 207 20.37 -7.87 -8.11
N LEU A 208 19.88 -6.65 -7.86
CA LEU A 208 20.23 -5.89 -6.66
C LEU A 208 19.69 -6.58 -5.40
N ALA A 209 18.45 -7.05 -5.41
CA ALA A 209 17.87 -7.75 -4.26
C ALA A 209 18.64 -9.04 -3.91
N ASP A 210 19.10 -9.80 -4.91
CA ASP A 210 19.97 -10.98 -4.71
C ASP A 210 21.32 -10.59 -4.08
N GLN A 211 21.90 -9.45 -4.47
CA GLN A 211 23.12 -8.93 -3.86
C GLN A 211 22.88 -8.52 -2.40
N VAL A 212 21.83 -7.73 -2.15
CA VAL A 212 21.44 -7.27 -0.81
C VAL A 212 21.16 -8.46 0.10
N TYR A 213 20.48 -9.49 -0.42
CA TYR A 213 20.22 -10.74 0.26
C TYR A 213 21.50 -11.41 0.74
N LEU A 214 22.48 -11.55 -0.16
CA LEU A 214 23.74 -12.20 0.16
C LEU A 214 24.53 -11.42 1.23
N GLU A 215 24.56 -10.10 1.12
CA GLU A 215 25.19 -9.23 2.14
C GLU A 215 24.47 -9.35 3.49
N ALA A 216 23.13 -9.35 3.51
CA ALA A 216 22.33 -9.55 4.72
C ALA A 216 22.59 -10.92 5.36
N LEU A 217 22.57 -12.00 4.57
CA LEU A 217 22.79 -13.36 5.07
C LEU A 217 24.17 -13.50 5.72
N ASN A 218 25.21 -12.91 5.11
CA ASN A 218 26.56 -12.91 5.67
C ASN A 218 26.66 -12.08 6.95
N THR A 219 26.04 -10.90 6.96
CA THR A 219 26.04 -9.99 8.12
C THR A 219 25.33 -10.61 9.32
N TYR A 220 24.20 -11.29 9.07
CA TYR A 220 23.33 -11.84 10.10
C TYR A 220 23.57 -13.31 10.39
N ALA A 221 24.61 -13.94 9.84
CA ALA A 221 24.90 -15.36 10.05
C ALA A 221 25.01 -15.79 11.53
N GLY A 222 25.30 -14.84 12.44
CA GLY A 222 25.37 -15.04 13.89
C GLY A 222 24.08 -14.75 14.68
N GLU A 223 23.03 -14.19 14.05
CA GLU A 223 21.75 -13.88 14.69
C GLU A 223 21.04 -15.13 15.22
N THR A 224 19.98 -14.95 16.01
CA THR A 224 19.22 -16.10 16.54
C THR A 224 18.61 -16.92 15.40
N PRO A 225 18.45 -18.24 15.57
CA PRO A 225 17.84 -19.10 14.56
C PRO A 225 16.49 -18.57 14.06
N ARG A 226 15.62 -18.11 14.96
CA ARG A 226 14.33 -17.50 14.59
C ARG A 226 14.51 -16.29 13.69
N ARG A 227 15.41 -15.36 14.03
CA ARG A 227 15.59 -14.12 13.24
C ARG A 227 16.11 -14.41 11.84
N LEU A 228 17.01 -15.37 11.69
CA LEU A 228 17.47 -15.82 10.36
C LEU A 228 16.31 -16.26 9.46
N LEU A 229 15.19 -16.75 10.01
CA LEU A 229 14.03 -17.17 9.22
C LEU A 229 13.35 -16.01 8.48
N PHE A 230 13.57 -14.74 8.85
CA PHE A 230 13.09 -13.60 8.07
C PHE A 230 13.76 -13.47 6.70
N LEU A 231 14.95 -14.05 6.54
CA LEU A 231 15.65 -14.16 5.24
C LEU A 231 15.30 -15.47 4.51
N ALA A 232 14.50 -16.35 5.10
CA ALA A 232 14.29 -17.67 4.54
C ALA A 232 13.35 -17.67 3.33
N ALA A 233 12.34 -16.80 3.27
CA ALA A 233 11.34 -16.85 2.21
C ALA A 233 11.90 -16.48 0.82
N TYR A 234 12.72 -15.42 0.79
CA TYR A 234 13.22 -14.78 -0.43
C TYR A 234 13.91 -15.74 -1.42
N PRO A 235 14.96 -16.50 -1.05
CA PRO A 235 15.69 -17.31 -2.02
C PRO A 235 14.84 -18.44 -2.61
N PHE A 236 13.77 -18.87 -1.92
CA PHE A 236 12.86 -19.91 -2.38
C PHE A 236 11.67 -19.37 -3.18
N GLY A 237 11.49 -18.05 -3.27
CA GLY A 237 10.29 -17.46 -3.86
C GLY A 237 9.02 -17.82 -3.09
N SER A 238 9.13 -18.00 -1.77
CA SER A 238 8.01 -18.32 -0.89
C SER A 238 7.26 -17.04 -0.50
N ASP A 239 5.94 -17.09 -0.50
CA ASP A 239 5.05 -16.00 -0.05
C ASP A 239 4.98 -15.91 1.48
N ARG A 240 5.54 -16.89 2.19
CA ARG A 240 5.63 -16.95 3.65
C ARG A 240 7.02 -17.38 4.10
N ILE A 241 7.40 -16.96 5.30
CA ILE A 241 8.62 -17.48 5.93
C ILE A 241 8.43 -18.94 6.36
N PHE A 242 9.50 -19.59 6.80
CA PHE A 242 9.47 -20.97 7.28
C PHE A 242 9.35 -21.01 8.81
N GLY A 243 8.76 -22.08 9.34
CA GLY A 243 8.58 -22.27 10.79
C GLY A 243 7.31 -21.61 11.33
N VAL A 244 7.21 -21.52 12.67
CA VAL A 244 5.98 -21.07 13.35
C VAL A 244 5.48 -19.70 12.90
N ASP A 245 6.41 -18.79 12.65
CA ASP A 245 6.10 -17.40 12.29
C ASP A 245 5.53 -17.27 10.85
N LYS A 246 5.49 -18.34 10.06
CA LYS A 246 4.85 -18.36 8.73
C LYS A 246 3.39 -17.95 8.72
N TYR A 247 2.70 -18.11 9.86
CA TYR A 247 1.31 -17.73 10.01
C TYR A 247 1.11 -16.24 10.24
N GLN A 248 2.14 -15.54 10.75
CA GLN A 248 2.12 -14.11 11.01
C GLN A 248 2.72 -13.31 9.84
N PHE A 249 3.75 -13.84 9.19
CA PHE A 249 4.53 -13.10 8.20
C PHE A 249 4.38 -13.71 6.81
N GLY A 250 3.77 -12.92 5.93
CA GLY A 250 3.63 -13.22 4.51
C GLY A 250 3.79 -11.98 3.65
N VAL A 251 4.00 -12.21 2.36
CA VAL A 251 4.31 -11.19 1.34
C VAL A 251 3.81 -11.67 -0.02
N SER A 252 3.45 -10.72 -0.89
CA SER A 252 3.16 -11.06 -2.29
C SER A 252 4.47 -11.17 -3.06
N VAL A 253 4.72 -12.35 -3.65
CA VAL A 253 5.88 -12.57 -4.52
C VAL A 253 5.68 -11.80 -5.82
N PRO A 254 6.64 -10.96 -6.27
CA PRO A 254 6.52 -10.21 -7.51
C PRO A 254 6.30 -11.12 -8.73
N THR A 255 5.47 -10.68 -9.68
CA THR A 255 5.29 -11.37 -10.96
C THR A 255 6.63 -11.45 -11.70
N GLY A 256 7.00 -12.64 -12.16
CA GLY A 256 8.26 -12.87 -12.87
C GLY A 256 9.48 -13.10 -11.95
N PHE A 257 9.31 -13.14 -10.63
CA PHE A 257 10.39 -13.50 -9.71
C PHE A 257 10.91 -14.92 -9.99
N VAL A 258 12.23 -15.06 -10.08
CA VAL A 258 12.89 -16.35 -10.33
C VAL A 258 13.70 -16.76 -9.10
N PRO A 259 13.32 -17.81 -8.35
CA PRO A 259 14.10 -18.29 -7.21
C PRO A 259 15.55 -18.64 -7.60
N ASN A 260 16.52 -18.26 -6.77
CA ASN A 260 17.94 -18.46 -7.04
C ASN A 260 18.48 -19.69 -6.27
N PRO A 261 18.78 -20.83 -6.94
CA PRO A 261 19.22 -22.04 -6.26
C PRO A 261 20.51 -21.89 -5.45
N LYS A 262 21.42 -20.98 -5.87
CA LYS A 262 22.66 -20.72 -5.13
C LYS A 262 22.36 -20.05 -3.79
N LEU A 263 21.44 -19.09 -3.77
CA LEU A 263 21.00 -18.42 -2.54
C LEU A 263 20.24 -19.39 -1.62
N GLN A 264 19.45 -20.33 -2.18
CA GLN A 264 18.78 -21.38 -1.40
C GLN A 264 19.81 -22.25 -0.65
N VAL A 265 20.84 -22.73 -1.35
CA VAL A 265 21.90 -23.54 -0.74
C VAL A 265 22.70 -22.75 0.30
N GLN A 266 23.02 -21.48 0.02
CA GLN A 266 23.72 -20.63 0.98
C GLN A 266 22.90 -20.41 2.25
N PHE A 267 21.60 -20.11 2.11
CA PHE A 267 20.71 -19.97 3.26
C PHE A 267 20.66 -21.25 4.10
N ILE A 268 20.42 -22.40 3.46
CA ILE A 268 20.33 -23.70 4.15
C ILE A 268 21.63 -23.97 4.92
N ASN A 269 22.79 -23.76 4.30
CA ASN A 269 24.07 -23.97 4.95
C ASN A 269 24.32 -23.02 6.13
N THR A 270 23.99 -21.73 5.98
CA THR A 270 24.11 -20.75 7.06
C THR A 270 23.18 -21.12 8.23
N PHE A 271 21.93 -21.47 7.93
CA PHE A 271 20.94 -21.85 8.92
C PHE A 271 21.33 -23.13 9.66
N PHE A 272 21.77 -24.17 8.95
CA PHE A 272 22.28 -25.41 9.57
C PHE A 272 23.48 -25.16 10.47
N SER A 273 24.44 -24.36 10.01
CA SER A 273 25.61 -24.01 10.82
C SER A 273 25.22 -23.23 12.07
N ARG A 274 24.20 -22.36 11.99
CA ARG A 274 23.69 -21.63 13.15
C ARG A 274 22.97 -22.56 14.13
N ILE A 275 22.16 -23.51 13.64
CA ILE A 275 21.52 -24.52 14.48
C ILE A 275 22.57 -25.35 15.19
N GLU A 276 23.59 -25.84 14.49
CA GLU A 276 24.69 -26.62 15.08
C GLU A 276 25.36 -25.86 16.22
N LYS A 277 25.71 -24.58 15.99
CA LYS A 277 26.28 -23.71 17.04
C LYS A 277 25.33 -23.53 18.23
N PHE A 278 24.05 -23.24 17.96
CA PHE A 278 23.03 -23.04 18.99
C PHE A 278 22.84 -24.30 19.84
N THR A 279 22.67 -25.48 19.22
CA THR A 279 22.44 -26.75 19.92
C THR A 279 23.67 -27.27 20.68
N ASN A 280 24.87 -26.80 20.35
CA ASN A 280 26.10 -27.15 21.04
C ASN A 280 26.45 -26.15 22.17
N ASN A 281 25.67 -25.09 22.35
CA ASN A 281 25.91 -24.07 23.37
C ASN A 281 24.84 -24.16 24.48
N PRO A 282 25.18 -24.67 25.68
CA PRO A 282 24.25 -24.74 26.79
C PRO A 282 23.70 -23.37 27.24
N GLU A 283 24.45 -22.28 27.08
CA GLU A 283 23.97 -20.94 27.43
C GLU A 283 22.84 -20.49 26.51
N ASP A 284 22.97 -20.75 25.20
CA ASP A 284 21.94 -20.43 24.21
C ASP A 284 20.67 -21.26 24.43
N LEU A 285 20.81 -22.55 24.78
CA LEU A 285 19.69 -23.45 25.05
C LEU A 285 18.90 -23.07 26.31
N ASN A 286 19.60 -22.57 27.34
CA ASN A 286 18.99 -22.20 28.61
C ASN A 286 18.53 -20.74 28.65
N LYS A 287 18.79 -19.95 27.59
CA LYS A 287 18.34 -18.58 27.50
C LYS A 287 16.80 -18.55 27.49
N PRO A 288 16.15 -17.75 28.37
CA PRO A 288 14.71 -17.62 28.34
C PRO A 288 14.25 -17.05 27.00
N ALA A 289 13.07 -17.47 26.54
CA ALA A 289 12.47 -16.89 25.35
C ALA A 289 12.14 -15.41 25.57
N ASP A 290 12.20 -14.62 24.50
CA ASP A 290 11.73 -13.25 24.52
C ASP A 290 10.23 -13.19 24.89
N GLU A 291 9.79 -12.07 25.45
CA GLU A 291 8.38 -11.86 25.82
C GLU A 291 7.45 -12.15 24.62
N TYR A 292 6.39 -12.93 24.87
CA TYR A 292 5.42 -13.39 23.85
C TYR A 292 6.00 -14.28 22.73
N ARG A 293 7.22 -14.81 22.88
CA ARG A 293 7.84 -15.72 21.90
C ARG A 293 8.01 -17.12 22.47
N LEU A 294 7.98 -18.10 21.58
CA LEU A 294 8.36 -19.48 21.90
C LEU A 294 9.88 -19.59 22.10
N PRO A 295 10.39 -20.65 22.75
CA PRO A 295 11.82 -20.94 22.76
C PRO A 295 12.37 -21.12 21.34
N GLU A 296 13.59 -20.64 21.08
CA GLU A 296 14.28 -20.71 19.77
C GLU A 296 14.26 -22.11 19.15
N ILE A 297 14.42 -23.16 19.96
CA ILE A 297 14.39 -24.56 19.50
C ILE A 297 13.06 -24.93 18.81
N THR A 298 11.96 -24.29 19.21
CA THR A 298 10.63 -24.51 18.63
C THR A 298 10.57 -23.98 17.20
N TYR A 299 11.14 -22.79 16.95
CA TYR A 299 11.23 -22.22 15.61
C TYR A 299 12.15 -23.05 14.71
N ILE A 300 13.28 -23.53 15.25
CA ILE A 300 14.22 -24.41 14.53
C ILE A 300 13.50 -25.67 14.05
N VAL A 301 12.87 -26.42 14.96
CA VAL A 301 12.26 -27.70 14.60
C VAL A 301 11.10 -27.51 13.64
N SER A 302 10.27 -26.48 13.84
CA SER A 302 9.19 -26.15 12.91
C SER A 302 9.72 -25.77 11.52
N ALA A 303 10.79 -24.99 11.42
CA ALA A 303 11.38 -24.63 10.13
C ALA A 303 12.00 -25.83 9.42
N LEU A 304 12.67 -26.73 10.16
CA LEU A 304 13.24 -27.96 9.59
C LEU A 304 12.16 -28.90 9.03
N GLN A 305 10.97 -28.96 9.65
CA GLN A 305 9.82 -29.69 9.09
C GLN A 305 9.39 -29.11 7.75
N ASP A 306 9.36 -27.78 7.62
CA ASP A 306 9.00 -27.14 6.36
C ASP A 306 10.10 -27.30 5.27
N PHE A 307 11.37 -27.37 5.67
CA PHE A 307 12.50 -27.59 4.75
C PHE A 307 12.62 -29.03 4.25
N GLU A 308 12.16 -30.03 5.01
CA GLU A 308 12.27 -31.44 4.65
C GLU A 308 11.82 -31.77 3.21
N PRO A 309 10.58 -31.44 2.78
CA PRO A 309 10.15 -31.74 1.42
C PRO A 309 10.99 -31.02 0.35
N ILE A 310 11.45 -29.80 0.65
CA ILE A 310 12.29 -29.03 -0.27
C ILE A 310 13.66 -29.69 -0.44
N ILE A 311 14.26 -30.16 0.65
CA ILE A 311 15.58 -30.81 0.63
C ILE A 311 15.49 -32.14 -0.10
N LEU A 312 14.48 -32.97 0.22
CA LEU A 312 14.28 -34.25 -0.44
C LEU A 312 14.10 -34.10 -1.95
N GLN A 313 13.35 -33.08 -2.38
CA GLN A 313 13.02 -32.89 -3.79
C GLN A 313 14.11 -32.16 -4.58
N LYS A 314 14.74 -31.13 -4.00
CA LYS A 314 15.59 -30.17 -4.74
C LYS A 314 17.06 -30.21 -4.33
N PHE A 315 17.37 -30.68 -3.12
CA PHE A 315 18.73 -30.65 -2.56
C PHE A 315 19.12 -31.98 -1.89
N PRO A 316 19.02 -33.13 -2.59
CA PRO A 316 19.26 -34.44 -1.98
C PRO A 316 20.69 -34.58 -1.43
N ASN A 317 21.66 -33.84 -1.98
CA ASN A 317 23.03 -33.78 -1.47
C ASN A 317 23.17 -33.15 -0.07
N LEU A 318 22.16 -32.42 0.41
CA LEU A 318 22.11 -31.85 1.76
C LEU A 318 21.37 -32.74 2.76
N PHE A 319 20.78 -33.86 2.30
CA PHE A 319 19.89 -34.69 3.12
C PHE A 319 20.55 -35.30 4.36
N GLU A 320 21.80 -35.76 4.24
CA GLU A 320 22.54 -36.33 5.36
C GLU A 320 22.77 -35.28 6.47
N ARG A 321 23.27 -34.10 6.08
CA ARG A 321 23.48 -32.99 7.00
C ARG A 321 22.16 -32.53 7.61
N PHE A 322 21.11 -32.39 6.80
CA PHE A 322 19.77 -32.05 7.28
C PHE A 322 19.26 -33.03 8.33
N SER A 323 19.38 -34.34 8.07
CA SER A 323 18.93 -35.39 8.98
C SER A 323 19.68 -35.32 10.32
N SER A 324 20.99 -35.08 10.29
CA SER A 324 21.82 -34.88 11.49
C SER A 324 21.40 -33.65 12.28
N VAL A 325 21.26 -32.50 11.63
CA VAL A 325 20.85 -31.23 12.26
C VAL A 325 19.45 -31.35 12.86
N ARG A 326 18.50 -31.96 12.14
CA ARG A 326 17.14 -32.21 12.61
C ARG A 326 17.09 -33.13 13.82
N ALA A 327 17.83 -34.23 13.80
CA ALA A 327 17.90 -35.16 14.93
C ALA A 327 18.43 -34.45 16.20
N LYS A 328 19.52 -33.67 16.06
CA LYS A 328 20.09 -32.89 17.16
C LYS A 328 19.10 -31.87 17.70
N ALA A 329 18.47 -31.07 16.84
CA ALA A 329 17.50 -30.06 17.27
C ALA A 329 16.28 -30.68 17.97
N THR A 330 15.75 -31.78 17.44
CA THR A 330 14.58 -32.48 18.01
C THR A 330 14.89 -33.07 19.39
N ALA A 331 16.12 -33.54 19.60
CA ALA A 331 16.58 -34.06 20.88
C ALA A 331 16.63 -32.99 21.98
N GLN A 332 16.84 -31.71 21.61
CA GLN A 332 16.84 -30.58 22.55
C GLN A 332 15.45 -30.06 22.91
N MET A 333 14.38 -30.57 22.28
CA MET A 333 13.02 -30.14 22.61
C MET A 333 12.54 -30.72 23.94
N SER A 334 12.08 -29.86 24.84
CA SER A 334 11.31 -30.27 26.02
C SER A 334 9.91 -30.74 25.65
N ALA A 335 9.25 -31.48 26.55
CA ALA A 335 7.86 -31.89 26.38
C ALA A 335 6.91 -30.68 26.25
N GLU A 336 7.19 -29.61 27.01
CA GLU A 336 6.46 -28.35 26.93
C GLU A 336 6.64 -27.65 25.58
N ALA A 337 7.87 -27.58 25.06
CA ALA A 337 8.12 -26.99 23.74
C ALA A 337 7.39 -27.74 22.62
N ARG A 338 7.33 -29.09 22.70
CA ARG A 338 6.55 -29.92 21.76
C ARG A 338 5.06 -29.63 21.84
N LYS A 339 4.52 -29.53 23.05
CA LYS A 339 3.11 -29.19 23.27
C LYS A 339 2.78 -27.79 22.73
N ASN A 340 3.59 -26.80 23.07
CA ASN A 340 3.38 -25.42 22.61
C ASN A 340 3.44 -25.31 21.08
N LEU A 341 4.33 -26.05 20.42
CA LEU A 341 4.38 -26.12 18.96
C LEU A 341 3.08 -26.67 18.37
N GLU A 342 2.58 -27.78 18.92
CA GLU A 342 1.34 -28.42 18.47
C GLU A 342 0.11 -27.54 18.71
N ASP A 343 0.01 -26.90 19.87
CA ASP A 343 -1.08 -25.98 20.21
C ASP A 343 -1.04 -24.74 19.31
N THR A 344 0.15 -24.21 19.04
CA THR A 344 0.36 -23.08 18.12
C THR A 344 -0.02 -23.45 16.70
N LYS A 345 0.38 -24.63 16.22
CA LYS A 345 0.00 -25.15 14.90
C LYS A 345 -1.51 -25.28 14.79
N LYS A 346 -2.18 -25.90 15.78
CA LYS A 346 -3.64 -26.01 15.80
C LYS A 346 -4.35 -24.65 15.84
N MET A 347 -3.82 -23.69 16.60
CA MET A 347 -4.37 -22.34 16.65
C MET A 347 -4.30 -21.69 15.27
N TYR A 348 -3.13 -21.70 14.62
CA TYR A 348 -2.97 -21.05 13.34
C TYR A 348 -3.57 -21.80 12.15
N GLU A 349 -3.66 -23.14 12.20
CA GLU A 349 -4.44 -23.92 11.24
C GLU A 349 -5.91 -23.48 11.24
N LYS A 350 -6.46 -23.05 12.38
CA LYS A 350 -7.82 -22.47 12.42
C LYS A 350 -7.90 -21.11 11.71
N PHE A 351 -6.83 -20.31 11.73
CA PHE A 351 -6.78 -19.00 11.07
C PHE A 351 -6.41 -19.09 9.58
N GLY A 352 -5.65 -20.12 9.18
CA GLY A 352 -5.15 -20.34 7.82
C GLY A 352 -6.05 -21.19 6.91
N LEU A 353 -7.24 -21.59 7.36
CA LEU A 353 -8.17 -22.42 6.58
C LEU A 353 -8.50 -21.77 5.23
N SER A 354 -8.42 -22.58 4.18
CA SER A 354 -8.98 -22.28 2.86
C SER A 354 -10.50 -22.06 2.95
N PHE A 355 -11.08 -21.47 1.91
CA PHE A 355 -12.52 -21.28 1.82
C PHE A 355 -13.29 -22.61 2.00
N GLU A 356 -12.86 -23.68 1.33
CA GLU A 356 -13.52 -24.99 1.41
C GLU A 356 -13.43 -25.61 2.80
N GLU A 357 -12.29 -25.45 3.50
CA GLU A 357 -12.15 -25.92 4.88
C GLU A 357 -13.00 -25.11 5.86
N ARG A 358 -13.17 -23.80 5.63
CA ARG A 358 -14.07 -22.94 6.41
C ARG A 358 -15.52 -23.35 6.19
N LEU A 359 -15.91 -23.57 4.93
CA LEU A 359 -17.25 -24.01 4.56
C LEU A 359 -17.58 -25.36 5.19
N LYS A 360 -16.67 -26.35 5.08
CA LYS A 360 -16.85 -27.67 5.69
C LYS A 360 -17.04 -27.59 7.21
N LYS A 361 -16.22 -26.80 7.92
CA LYS A 361 -16.38 -26.61 9.37
C LYS A 361 -17.70 -25.95 9.73
N LEU A 362 -18.16 -25.05 8.87
CA LEU A 362 -19.41 -24.34 9.06
C LEU A 362 -20.61 -25.28 8.85
N GLU A 363 -20.55 -26.17 7.84
CA GLU A 363 -21.51 -27.26 7.62
C GLU A 363 -21.53 -28.26 8.79
N GLU A 364 -20.35 -28.67 9.28
CA GLU A 364 -20.22 -29.54 10.46
C GLU A 364 -20.86 -28.87 11.70
N ALA A 365 -20.54 -27.59 11.95
CA ALA A 365 -21.11 -26.85 13.09
C ALA A 365 -22.63 -26.68 12.99
N ASP A 366 -23.17 -26.48 11.79
CA ASP A 366 -24.62 -26.45 11.53
C ASP A 366 -25.27 -27.81 11.85
N SER A 367 -24.68 -28.90 11.36
CA SER A 367 -25.18 -30.26 11.61
C SER A 367 -25.13 -30.65 13.10
N GLU A 368 -24.17 -30.12 13.86
CA GLU A 368 -24.00 -30.37 15.29
C GLU A 368 -24.81 -29.39 16.18
N GLY A 369 -25.53 -28.43 15.59
CA GLY A 369 -26.25 -27.39 16.34
C GLY A 369 -25.33 -26.41 17.07
N LYS A 370 -24.06 -26.31 16.66
CA LYS A 370 -23.03 -25.41 17.21
C LYS A 370 -22.73 -24.22 16.31
N LEU A 371 -23.56 -23.98 15.29
CA LEU A 371 -23.41 -22.84 14.41
C LEU A 371 -23.52 -21.53 15.21
N THR A 372 -22.54 -20.65 14.98
CA THR A 372 -22.49 -19.31 15.59
C THR A 372 -22.37 -18.27 14.49
N ASP A 373 -22.90 -17.07 14.74
CA ASP A 373 -22.83 -15.95 13.82
C ASP A 373 -21.38 -15.63 13.43
N TYR A 374 -20.45 -15.74 14.39
CA TYR A 374 -19.01 -15.58 14.16
C TYR A 374 -18.44 -16.50 13.07
N LEU A 375 -18.89 -17.76 12.99
CA LEU A 375 -18.41 -18.69 11.96
C LEU A 375 -18.83 -18.23 10.57
N ILE A 376 -20.06 -17.73 10.43
CA ILE A 376 -20.60 -17.21 9.18
C ILE A 376 -19.86 -15.93 8.77
N ILE A 377 -19.68 -14.99 9.70
CA ILE A 377 -18.93 -13.75 9.46
C ILE A 377 -17.48 -14.05 9.05
N SER A 378 -16.82 -14.99 9.73
CA SER A 378 -15.45 -15.41 9.41
C SER A 378 -15.33 -16.05 8.01
N LEU A 379 -16.38 -16.72 7.53
CA LEU A 379 -16.44 -17.20 6.14
C LEU A 379 -16.57 -16.01 5.18
N VAL A 380 -17.51 -15.09 5.42
CA VAL A 380 -17.77 -13.91 4.59
C VAL A 380 -16.53 -13.01 4.44
N LEU A 381 -15.78 -12.78 5.52
CA LEU A 381 -14.54 -12.00 5.50
C LEU A 381 -13.41 -12.64 4.67
N SER A 382 -13.52 -13.94 4.36
CA SER A 382 -12.49 -14.70 3.63
C SER A 382 -12.75 -14.83 2.13
N LEU A 383 -13.90 -14.35 1.64
CA LEU A 383 -14.36 -14.54 0.26
C LEU A 383 -13.48 -13.79 -0.75
N LYS A 384 -13.15 -14.46 -1.86
CA LYS A 384 -12.27 -13.91 -2.92
C LYS A 384 -12.74 -14.18 -4.35
N THR A 385 -13.68 -15.11 -4.55
CA THR A 385 -14.13 -15.55 -5.88
C THR A 385 -15.65 -15.58 -5.95
N GLU A 386 -16.22 -15.42 -7.14
CA GLU A 386 -17.67 -15.49 -7.36
C GLU A 386 -18.28 -16.78 -6.83
N GLU A 387 -17.63 -17.92 -7.08
CA GLU A 387 -18.08 -19.22 -6.61
C GLU A 387 -18.18 -19.26 -5.07
N ALA A 388 -17.18 -18.70 -4.38
CA ALA A 388 -17.18 -18.62 -2.93
C ALA A 388 -18.31 -17.71 -2.41
N PHE A 389 -18.55 -16.56 -3.06
CA PHE A 389 -19.69 -15.71 -2.75
C PHE A 389 -21.02 -16.44 -2.94
N ALA A 390 -21.20 -17.14 -4.06
CA ALA A 390 -22.43 -17.89 -4.34
C ALA A 390 -22.71 -18.97 -3.28
N LYS A 391 -21.68 -19.74 -2.88
CA LYS A 391 -21.78 -20.75 -1.81
C LYS A 391 -22.04 -20.13 -0.44
N ALA A 392 -21.43 -18.98 -0.14
CA ALA A 392 -21.60 -18.32 1.16
C ALA A 392 -22.97 -17.63 1.33
N ALA A 393 -23.64 -17.26 0.24
CA ALA A 393 -24.92 -16.54 0.27
C ALA A 393 -26.00 -17.27 1.08
N THR A 394 -26.05 -18.61 1.02
CA THR A 394 -27.06 -19.42 1.73
C THR A 394 -26.90 -19.42 3.26
N TRP A 395 -25.79 -18.88 3.76
CA TRP A 395 -25.48 -18.85 5.18
C TRP A 395 -25.84 -17.52 5.85
N LEU A 396 -26.06 -16.45 5.08
CA LEU A 396 -26.36 -15.11 5.60
C LEU A 396 -27.65 -15.13 6.44
N ASP A 397 -28.69 -15.79 5.94
CA ASP A 397 -29.98 -15.94 6.63
C ASP A 397 -29.90 -16.72 7.96
N LYS A 398 -28.80 -17.43 8.22
CA LYS A 398 -28.58 -18.20 9.45
C LYS A 398 -27.93 -17.37 10.58
N ILE A 399 -27.54 -16.13 10.33
CA ILE A 399 -27.01 -15.21 11.36
C ILE A 399 -28.16 -14.80 12.27
N LYS A 400 -28.10 -15.12 13.56
CA LYS A 400 -29.22 -14.93 14.48
C LYS A 400 -29.44 -13.46 14.86
N ASP A 401 -28.37 -12.73 15.10
CA ASP A 401 -28.46 -11.30 15.41
C ASP A 401 -28.78 -10.48 14.15
N GLU A 402 -29.90 -9.75 14.18
CA GLU A 402 -30.43 -9.00 13.03
C GLU A 402 -29.51 -7.86 12.61
N SER A 403 -28.99 -7.08 13.57
CA SER A 403 -28.07 -5.98 13.28
C SER A 403 -26.75 -6.48 12.70
N VAL A 404 -26.25 -7.61 13.21
CA VAL A 404 -25.07 -8.28 12.68
C VAL A 404 -25.34 -8.84 11.28
N ARG A 405 -26.53 -9.41 11.05
CA ARG A 405 -26.94 -9.93 9.73
C ARG A 405 -26.96 -8.82 8.69
N GLU A 406 -27.68 -7.73 8.95
CA GLU A 406 -27.76 -6.56 8.07
C GLU A 406 -26.36 -6.03 7.74
N SER A 407 -25.51 -5.84 8.75
CA SER A 407 -24.13 -5.37 8.57
C SER A 407 -23.30 -6.34 7.72
N THR A 408 -23.48 -7.65 7.93
CA THR A 408 -22.75 -8.70 7.21
C THR A 408 -23.23 -8.82 5.76
N GLU A 409 -24.54 -8.70 5.51
CA GLU A 409 -25.13 -8.69 4.17
C GLU A 409 -24.69 -7.48 3.37
N ASN A 410 -24.71 -6.30 3.99
CA ASN A 410 -24.24 -5.07 3.38
C ASN A 410 -22.76 -5.20 2.95
N TYR A 411 -21.90 -5.69 3.86
CA TYR A 411 -20.50 -5.98 3.54
C TYR A 411 -20.35 -7.04 2.44
N PHE A 412 -21.13 -8.12 2.50
CA PHE A 412 -21.08 -9.21 1.53
C PHE A 412 -21.38 -8.71 0.11
N TYR A 413 -22.47 -7.94 -0.08
CA TYR A 413 -22.85 -7.43 -1.38
C TYR A 413 -21.91 -6.30 -1.86
N PHE A 414 -21.39 -5.50 -0.95
CA PHE A 414 -20.35 -4.51 -1.28
C PHE A 414 -19.12 -5.19 -1.89
N ARG A 415 -18.53 -6.17 -1.19
CA ARG A 415 -17.32 -6.87 -1.68
C ARG A 415 -17.59 -7.65 -2.96
N ARG A 416 -18.79 -8.23 -3.11
CA ARG A 416 -19.17 -8.96 -4.34
C ARG A 416 -19.33 -8.02 -5.54
N SER A 417 -19.87 -6.82 -5.33
CA SER A 417 -19.94 -5.76 -6.35
C SER A 417 -18.54 -5.28 -6.78
N GLU A 418 -17.63 -5.07 -5.83
CA GLU A 418 -16.24 -4.72 -6.15
C GLU A 418 -15.56 -5.79 -7.02
N LEU A 419 -15.75 -7.07 -6.66
CA LEU A 419 -15.20 -8.19 -7.42
C LEU A 419 -15.77 -8.21 -8.86
N ALA A 420 -17.09 -8.12 -9.00
CA ALA A 420 -17.75 -8.08 -10.30
C ALA A 420 -17.29 -6.89 -11.15
N THR A 421 -17.10 -5.71 -10.53
CA THR A 421 -16.53 -4.52 -11.19
C THR A 421 -15.13 -4.79 -11.72
N LYS A 422 -14.25 -5.36 -10.88
CA LYS A 422 -12.87 -5.69 -11.24
C LYS A 422 -12.80 -6.70 -12.39
N GLU A 423 -13.74 -7.64 -12.44
CA GLU A 423 -13.86 -8.65 -13.50
C GLU A 423 -14.66 -8.15 -14.71
N SER A 424 -15.06 -6.86 -14.74
CA SER A 424 -15.85 -6.24 -15.81
C SER A 424 -17.24 -6.87 -16.03
N ARG A 425 -17.79 -7.54 -15.01
CA ARG A 425 -19.16 -8.10 -14.99
C ARG A 425 -20.15 -7.04 -14.52
N PHE A 426 -20.28 -5.96 -15.29
CA PHE A 426 -20.92 -4.71 -14.83
C PHE A 426 -22.40 -4.83 -14.47
N ASP A 427 -23.17 -5.66 -15.19
CA ASP A 427 -24.59 -5.87 -14.88
C ASP A 427 -24.78 -6.58 -13.53
N GLU A 428 -23.90 -7.55 -13.23
CA GLU A 428 -23.86 -8.20 -11.93
C GLU A 428 -23.39 -7.23 -10.84
N ALA A 429 -22.34 -6.44 -11.11
CA ALA A 429 -21.85 -5.44 -10.17
C ALA A 429 -22.97 -4.46 -9.75
N LYS A 430 -23.74 -3.97 -10.72
CA LYS A 430 -24.90 -3.11 -10.45
C LYS A 430 -25.95 -3.83 -9.60
N LYS A 431 -26.32 -5.05 -9.97
CA LYS A 431 -27.27 -5.87 -9.21
C LYS A 431 -26.83 -6.12 -7.77
N TYR A 432 -25.52 -6.28 -7.53
CA TYR A 432 -24.98 -6.44 -6.18
C TYR A 432 -24.93 -5.12 -5.43
N ALA A 433 -24.54 -4.01 -6.07
CA ALA A 433 -24.57 -2.68 -5.48
C ALA A 433 -25.99 -2.25 -5.05
N ASP A 434 -27.02 -2.65 -5.80
CA ASP A 434 -28.42 -2.34 -5.44
C ASP A 434 -28.88 -2.99 -4.14
N LYS A 435 -28.21 -4.06 -3.70
CA LYS A 435 -28.46 -4.76 -2.43
C LYS A 435 -27.68 -4.19 -1.23
N VAL A 436 -26.85 -3.17 -1.45
CA VAL A 436 -26.19 -2.43 -0.37
C VAL A 436 -27.16 -1.37 0.11
N ASP A 437 -27.50 -1.36 1.40
CA ASP A 437 -28.52 -0.45 1.93
C ASP A 437 -27.97 0.97 2.15
N ASP A 438 -26.70 1.04 2.50
CA ASP A 438 -25.99 2.29 2.71
C ASP A 438 -25.81 3.08 1.40
N ILE A 439 -26.36 4.29 1.37
CA ILE A 439 -26.40 5.14 0.17
C ILE A 439 -25.01 5.63 -0.26
N GLU A 440 -24.11 5.85 0.69
CA GLU A 440 -22.75 6.33 0.46
C GLU A 440 -21.92 5.20 -0.16
N HIS A 441 -21.96 4.02 0.46
CA HIS A 441 -21.34 2.82 -0.07
C HIS A 441 -21.89 2.45 -1.45
N LYS A 442 -23.21 2.60 -1.68
CA LYS A 442 -23.81 2.41 -3.01
C LYS A 442 -23.26 3.42 -4.02
N ALA A 443 -23.16 4.70 -3.66
CA ALA A 443 -22.58 5.72 -4.54
C ALA A 443 -21.12 5.40 -4.90
N ILE A 444 -20.31 4.94 -3.93
CA ILE A 444 -18.93 4.49 -4.15
C ILE A 444 -18.86 3.32 -5.14
N LEU A 445 -19.72 2.31 -4.99
CA LEU A 445 -19.74 1.15 -5.89
C LEU A 445 -20.13 1.55 -7.31
N TYR A 446 -21.19 2.35 -7.46
CA TYR A 446 -21.61 2.87 -8.76
C TYR A 446 -20.52 3.73 -9.40
N PHE A 447 -19.78 4.53 -8.61
CA PHE A 447 -18.65 5.31 -9.08
C PHE A 447 -17.51 4.41 -9.60
N GLY A 448 -17.16 3.35 -8.85
CA GLY A 448 -16.17 2.36 -9.27
C GLY A 448 -16.55 1.63 -10.57
N ILE A 449 -17.84 1.30 -10.73
CA ILE A 449 -18.38 0.71 -11.98
C ILE A 449 -18.20 1.69 -13.14
N ALA A 450 -18.60 2.96 -12.96
CA ALA A 450 -18.48 3.98 -14.00
C ALA A 450 -17.02 4.24 -14.39
N GLU A 451 -16.12 4.38 -13.41
CA GLU A 451 -14.70 4.60 -13.65
C GLU A 451 -14.06 3.44 -14.43
N THR A 452 -14.45 2.20 -14.10
CA THR A 452 -13.95 1.01 -14.79
C THR A 452 -14.52 0.92 -16.21
N LYS A 453 -15.82 1.20 -16.40
CA LYS A 453 -16.44 1.27 -17.73
C LYS A 453 -15.81 2.33 -18.62
N LEU A 454 -15.45 3.51 -18.09
CA LEU A 454 -14.76 4.55 -18.88
C LEU A 454 -13.43 4.08 -19.46
N LYS A 455 -12.79 3.06 -18.87
CA LYS A 455 -11.53 2.50 -19.36
C LYS A 455 -11.74 1.48 -20.49
N THR A 456 -12.93 0.88 -20.60
CA THR A 456 -13.18 -0.31 -21.44
C THR A 456 -14.34 -0.16 -22.43
N ALA A 457 -15.23 0.83 -22.24
CA ALA A 457 -16.46 1.02 -22.98
C ALA A 457 -16.62 2.47 -23.48
N SER A 458 -17.72 2.74 -24.19
CA SER A 458 -18.02 4.08 -24.71
C SER A 458 -18.35 5.06 -23.59
N GLN A 459 -17.94 6.32 -23.75
CA GLN A 459 -18.18 7.38 -22.79
C GLN A 459 -19.67 7.61 -22.50
N ALA A 460 -20.55 7.36 -23.48
CA ALA A 460 -22.00 7.48 -23.34
C ALA A 460 -22.56 6.50 -22.30
N GLU A 461 -22.11 5.25 -22.30
CA GLU A 461 -22.59 4.22 -21.35
C GLU A 461 -22.15 4.47 -19.92
N ALA A 462 -20.98 5.09 -19.72
CA ALA A 462 -20.52 5.46 -18.40
C ALA A 462 -21.27 6.69 -17.85
N ASN A 463 -21.69 7.60 -18.73
CA ASN A 463 -22.35 8.83 -18.33
C ASN A 463 -23.67 8.59 -17.58
N ASP A 464 -24.47 7.61 -18.01
CA ASP A 464 -25.72 7.26 -17.32
C ASP A 464 -25.47 6.78 -15.88
N ILE A 465 -24.38 6.04 -15.67
CA ILE A 465 -23.99 5.57 -14.34
C ILE A 465 -23.49 6.75 -13.50
N LEU A 466 -22.70 7.67 -14.07
CA LEU A 466 -22.22 8.86 -13.35
C LEU A 466 -23.36 9.81 -12.94
N LEU A 467 -24.41 9.92 -13.75
CA LEU A 467 -25.61 10.67 -13.36
C LEU A 467 -26.32 10.02 -12.17
N GLU A 468 -26.33 8.68 -12.10
CA GLU A 468 -26.89 7.98 -10.95
C GLU A 468 -26.02 8.13 -9.70
N VAL A 469 -24.68 8.07 -9.85
CA VAL A 469 -23.74 8.37 -8.76
C VAL A 469 -23.99 9.76 -8.20
N ALA A 470 -24.13 10.78 -9.07
CA ALA A 470 -24.40 12.15 -8.64
C ALA A 470 -25.72 12.22 -7.84
N LYS A 471 -26.80 11.59 -8.32
CA LYS A 471 -28.07 11.55 -7.59
C LYS A 471 -27.94 10.88 -6.22
N LEU A 472 -27.17 9.80 -6.11
CA LEU A 472 -26.95 9.11 -4.84
C LEU A 472 -26.12 9.98 -3.88
N ALA A 473 -25.02 10.56 -4.36
CA ALA A 473 -24.16 11.45 -3.58
C ALA A 473 -24.92 12.68 -3.05
N HIS A 474 -25.77 13.30 -3.88
CA HIS A 474 -26.59 14.45 -3.46
C HIS A 474 -27.68 14.10 -2.44
N LYS A 475 -28.08 12.83 -2.35
CA LYS A 475 -29.05 12.34 -1.36
C LYS A 475 -28.39 11.89 -0.06
N ALA A 476 -27.08 11.63 -0.06
CA ALA A 476 -26.35 11.23 1.12
C ALA A 476 -26.20 12.39 2.11
N ASP A 477 -26.12 12.05 3.40
CA ASP A 477 -25.77 13.00 4.45
C ASP A 477 -24.33 13.52 4.26
N ASP A 478 -24.01 14.63 4.91
CA ASP A 478 -22.67 15.22 4.79
C ASP A 478 -21.63 14.34 5.50
N SER A 479 -20.76 13.74 4.70
CA SER A 479 -19.75 12.77 5.14
C SER A 479 -18.47 12.87 4.30
N VAL A 480 -17.41 12.23 4.80
CA VAL A 480 -16.13 12.15 4.07
C VAL A 480 -16.32 11.37 2.77
N GLU A 481 -17.15 10.33 2.81
CA GLU A 481 -17.49 9.44 1.71
C GLU A 481 -18.23 10.19 0.61
N LYS A 482 -19.25 11.01 0.97
CA LYS A 482 -19.93 11.90 0.03
C LYS A 482 -18.95 12.88 -0.63
N ALA A 483 -18.12 13.55 0.15
CA ALA A 483 -17.12 14.49 -0.38
C ALA A 483 -16.16 13.80 -1.36
N GLN A 484 -15.71 12.58 -1.06
CA GLN A 484 -14.86 11.79 -1.96
C GLN A 484 -15.55 11.46 -3.28
N VAL A 485 -16.80 11.02 -3.24
CA VAL A 485 -17.57 10.71 -4.45
C VAL A 485 -17.78 11.97 -5.30
N LEU A 486 -18.14 13.10 -4.70
CA LEU A 486 -18.33 14.38 -5.41
C LEU A 486 -17.03 14.89 -6.05
N LEU A 487 -15.90 14.82 -5.34
CA LEU A 487 -14.59 15.14 -5.92
C LEU A 487 -14.22 14.19 -7.07
N GLY A 488 -14.53 12.91 -6.93
CA GLY A 488 -14.34 11.92 -7.98
C GLY A 488 -15.17 12.24 -9.23
N LEU A 489 -16.45 12.59 -9.05
CA LEU A 489 -17.33 13.03 -10.12
C LEU A 489 -16.79 14.29 -10.80
N ALA A 490 -16.34 15.29 -10.04
CA ALA A 490 -15.74 16.50 -10.58
C ALA A 490 -14.52 16.19 -11.47
N PHE A 491 -13.63 15.31 -11.00
CA PHE A 491 -12.46 14.88 -11.76
C PHE A 491 -12.82 14.14 -13.06
N ILE A 492 -13.84 13.30 -13.03
CA ILE A 492 -14.28 12.56 -14.23
C ILE A 492 -14.98 13.51 -15.21
N TYR A 493 -15.92 14.33 -14.73
CA TYR A 493 -16.65 15.28 -15.57
C TYR A 493 -15.74 16.35 -16.18
N GLU A 494 -14.62 16.71 -15.56
CA GLU A 494 -13.68 17.67 -16.14
C GLU A 494 -13.23 17.26 -17.55
N LYS A 495 -13.18 15.97 -17.85
CA LYS A 495 -12.74 15.46 -19.15
C LYS A 495 -13.75 15.66 -20.28
N PHE A 496 -15.03 15.92 -19.97
CA PHE A 496 -16.08 15.93 -21.00
C PHE A 496 -17.34 16.76 -20.71
N ASN A 497 -17.52 17.25 -19.49
CA ASN A 497 -18.64 18.09 -19.06
C ASN A 497 -18.18 19.04 -17.95
N HIS A 498 -17.51 20.13 -18.32
CA HIS A 498 -16.95 21.11 -17.39
C HIS A 498 -18.00 21.78 -16.48
N TYR A 499 -19.25 21.94 -16.96
CA TYR A 499 -20.32 22.51 -16.14
C TYR A 499 -20.65 21.61 -14.95
N ASN A 500 -20.86 20.32 -15.20
CA ASN A 500 -21.08 19.36 -14.13
C ASN A 500 -19.85 19.26 -13.23
N ALA A 501 -18.64 19.29 -13.78
CA ALA A 501 -17.41 19.24 -12.99
C ALA A 501 -17.33 20.36 -11.94
N LEU A 502 -17.67 21.59 -12.32
CA LEU A 502 -17.68 22.74 -11.42
C LEU A 502 -18.79 22.64 -10.37
N ASN A 503 -19.97 22.15 -10.74
CA ASN A 503 -21.07 21.94 -9.80
C ASN A 503 -20.70 20.91 -8.73
N GLU A 504 -20.22 19.73 -9.13
CA GLU A 504 -19.84 18.67 -8.18
C GLU A 504 -18.67 19.10 -7.30
N LEU A 505 -17.70 19.86 -7.84
CA LEU A 505 -16.62 20.45 -7.05
C LEU A 505 -17.14 21.44 -6.01
N GLY A 506 -18.13 22.28 -6.39
CA GLY A 506 -18.78 23.22 -5.48
C GLY A 506 -19.48 22.51 -4.32
N GLU A 507 -20.25 21.46 -4.61
CA GLU A 507 -20.92 20.66 -3.57
C GLU A 507 -19.92 19.90 -2.69
N ALA A 508 -18.83 19.38 -3.28
CA ALA A 508 -17.76 18.76 -2.50
C ALA A 508 -17.14 19.73 -1.49
N ILE A 509 -16.84 20.97 -1.92
CA ILE A 509 -16.29 22.01 -1.04
C ILE A 509 -17.26 22.33 0.10
N ARG A 510 -18.58 22.36 -0.15
CA ARG A 510 -19.58 22.56 0.90
C ARG A 510 -19.70 21.38 1.85
N THR A 511 -19.57 20.15 1.35
CA THR A 511 -19.61 18.95 2.20
C THR A 511 -18.38 18.88 3.13
N ILE A 512 -17.24 19.46 2.71
CA ILE A 512 -15.98 19.45 3.46
C ILE A 512 -15.92 20.52 4.55
N ASN A 513 -16.57 21.67 4.36
CA ASN A 513 -16.51 22.84 5.27
C ASN A 513 -17.78 22.99 6.07
#